data_AF-A0A811LC00-F1
#
_entry.id   AF-A0A811LC00-F1
#
_cell.length_a   1.000
_cell.length_b   1.000
_cell.length_c   1.000
_cell.angle_alpha   90.00
_cell.angle_beta   90.00
_cell.angle_gamma   90.00
#
_symmetry.space_group_name_H-M   'P 1'
#
loop_
_entity.id
_entity.type
_entity.pdbx_description
1 polymer ?
#
loop_
_entity_poly.entity_id
_entity_poly.type
_entity_poly.pdbx_seq_one_letter_code
_entity_poly.pdbx_strand_id
1 'polypeptide(L)'
;MTPFFPSFVWYVLSSLHSWSYYPFRSYLLLPFRDIDISRTSTFAYNISDTKILDDFYTVTVSVCNKTEISPEVSFQYLFFDSYDTKVQSISTSECSYQWKAPFESQFKVTVRKFDAHIATHEYSKAFAVRNVWIVAVGDSFSSGEGNPEHTMEEIRSQHLPTSSLWLSTRCRRSTKSFAHKIFKKHKSTIPKDVVAHFTFLPCTGALVQGGTVSVMSQLKKVKLLKERLNRPPDLMTVTAGGNDIGYSQMLRRLLAGESNIHHNLNLKLMYLSSELDILYSAIYDIQPCQVIVPSYYDFSSSEKKRTDVNCEDLSRVSFKTLKQSQKNNPEKS
;
A
#
# COMPACT_ATOMS: atom_id res chain seq x y z
N MET A 1 13.69 -15.06 79.68
CA MET A 1 12.98 -13.79 79.92
C MET A 1 13.34 -12.85 78.78
N THR A 2 12.43 -12.72 77.81
CA THR A 2 12.35 -11.59 76.86
C THR A 2 12.08 -10.30 77.66
N PRO A 3 12.41 -9.07 77.17
CA PRO A 3 11.64 -8.51 76.05
C PRO A 3 12.27 -7.39 75.17
N PHE A 4 11.48 -7.01 74.15
CA PHE A 4 11.43 -5.74 73.39
C PHE A 4 12.33 -5.53 72.13
N PHE A 5 11.70 -5.78 70.97
CA PHE A 5 11.72 -4.95 69.74
C PHE A 5 11.12 -3.53 69.98
N PRO A 6 11.08 -2.55 69.03
CA PRO A 6 11.61 -2.46 67.65
C PRO A 6 12.28 -1.09 67.31
N SER A 7 13.01 -0.98 66.20
CA SER A 7 13.11 0.27 65.38
C SER A 7 14.01 0.08 64.16
N PHE A 8 13.41 -0.17 63.00
CA PHE A 8 14.09 -0.12 61.70
C PHE A 8 13.19 0.58 60.68
N VAL A 9 12.82 1.84 60.97
CA VAL A 9 12.06 2.74 60.06
C VAL A 9 12.53 4.20 60.26
N TRP A 10 13.85 4.45 60.24
CA TRP A 10 14.41 5.81 60.37
C TRP A 10 15.49 6.13 59.34
N TYR A 11 15.34 5.60 58.12
CA TYR A 11 16.24 5.90 56.99
C TYR A 11 15.55 6.70 55.88
N VAL A 12 14.70 7.64 56.30
CA VAL A 12 14.04 8.62 55.43
C VAL A 12 14.08 9.97 56.14
N LEU A 13 14.73 10.94 55.49
CA LEU A 13 14.70 12.39 55.76
C LEU A 13 15.57 12.91 56.92
N SER A 14 16.70 13.54 56.55
CA SER A 14 17.09 14.92 56.96
C SER A 14 18.60 15.05 57.27
N SER A 15 19.32 15.66 56.33
CA SER A 15 20.50 16.53 56.56
C SER A 15 20.91 17.08 55.19
N LEU A 16 20.23 18.11 54.69
CA LEU A 16 20.50 19.54 54.90
C LEU A 16 21.83 20.04 54.32
N HIS A 17 21.65 20.98 53.37
CA HIS A 17 22.49 22.16 53.08
C HIS A 17 23.77 21.98 52.25
N SER A 18 23.62 22.25 50.95
CA SER A 18 24.59 23.09 50.23
C SER A 18 23.84 24.06 49.33
N TRP A 19 23.86 25.33 49.71
CA TRP A 19 23.45 26.45 48.88
C TRP A 19 24.40 26.57 47.69
N SER A 20 23.84 26.61 46.48
CA SER A 20 24.51 27.18 45.33
C SER A 20 23.49 27.96 44.52
N TYR A 21 23.66 29.28 44.60
CA TYR A 21 23.11 30.31 43.73
C TYR A 21 22.94 29.80 42.29
N TYR A 22 21.70 29.64 41.85
CA TYR A 22 21.37 29.64 40.43
C TYR A 22 20.94 31.05 40.06
N PRO A 23 21.67 31.76 39.17
CA PRO A 23 21.17 33.01 38.64
C PRO A 23 19.89 32.69 37.85
N PHE A 24 18.88 33.54 38.04
CA PHE A 24 17.71 33.63 37.18
C PHE A 24 18.17 33.56 35.72
N ARG A 25 17.94 32.40 35.09
CA ARG A 25 18.06 32.27 33.65
C ARG A 25 16.89 33.07 33.09
N SER A 26 17.20 34.27 32.61
CA SER A 26 16.39 34.98 31.63
C SER A 26 15.88 33.97 30.62
N TYR A 27 14.57 33.97 30.37
CA TYR A 27 13.96 33.28 29.24
C TYR A 27 14.51 33.90 27.96
N LEU A 28 15.73 33.53 27.58
CA LEU A 28 16.23 33.68 26.22
C LEU A 28 15.32 32.80 25.37
N LEU A 29 14.44 33.47 24.62
CA LEU A 29 13.70 32.91 23.48
C LEU A 29 14.63 31.97 22.72
N LEU A 30 14.36 30.66 22.79
CA LEU A 30 15.09 29.69 21.99
C LEU A 30 14.89 30.04 20.52
N PRO A 31 15.95 30.25 19.72
CA PRO A 31 15.80 30.47 18.30
C PRO A 31 15.17 29.22 17.67
N PHE A 32 14.15 29.44 16.85
CA PHE A 32 13.50 28.49 15.95
C PHE A 32 14.46 27.42 15.41
N ARG A 33 14.18 26.12 15.65
CA ARG A 33 15.11 25.03 15.28
C ARG A 33 14.70 24.06 14.19
N ASP A 34 13.44 23.98 13.74
CA ASP A 34 13.09 22.92 12.76
C ASP A 34 12.00 23.33 11.78
N ILE A 35 12.29 23.17 10.49
CA ILE A 35 11.34 23.01 9.39
C ILE A 35 10.70 21.62 9.52
N ASP A 36 9.37 21.53 9.54
CA ASP A 36 8.68 20.26 9.45
C ASP A 36 8.53 19.83 7.98
N ILE A 37 8.86 18.57 7.71
CA ILE A 37 8.82 17.99 6.37
C ILE A 37 8.00 16.72 6.49
N SER A 38 6.81 16.75 5.91
CA SER A 38 5.90 15.61 5.92
C SER A 38 5.53 15.20 4.50
N ARG A 39 5.30 13.90 4.33
CA ARG A 39 4.94 13.29 3.05
C ARG A 39 3.88 12.22 3.30
N THR A 40 2.94 12.07 2.39
CA THR A 40 1.75 11.24 2.61
C THR A 40 1.78 9.97 1.78
N SER A 41 1.61 8.83 2.44
CA SER A 41 1.36 7.55 1.76
C SER A 41 -0.06 7.51 1.21
N THR A 42 -0.23 7.03 -0.02
CA THR A 42 -1.55 6.85 -0.63
C THR A 42 -2.00 5.39 -0.55
N PHE A 43 -3.28 5.18 -0.23
CA PHE A 43 -3.95 3.89 -0.39
C PHE A 43 -5.17 4.07 -1.30
N ALA A 44 -5.01 3.70 -2.57
CA ALA A 44 -6.03 3.82 -3.59
C ALA A 44 -6.67 2.46 -3.86
N TYR A 45 -7.90 2.26 -3.42
CA TYR A 45 -8.65 1.01 -3.61
C TYR A 45 -9.89 1.18 -4.49
N ASN A 46 -10.18 2.40 -4.97
CA ASN A 46 -11.21 2.65 -5.96
C ASN A 46 -10.56 2.78 -7.35
N ILE A 47 -11.21 2.23 -8.39
CA ILE A 47 -10.65 2.24 -9.74
C ILE A 47 -10.60 3.64 -10.35
N SER A 48 -11.51 4.53 -9.93
CA SER A 48 -11.50 5.94 -10.31
C SER A 48 -10.50 6.79 -9.54
N ASP A 49 -9.91 6.25 -8.47
CA ASP A 49 -8.98 7.00 -7.63
C ASP A 49 -7.73 7.37 -8.44
N THR A 50 -7.40 8.66 -8.43
CA THR A 50 -6.20 9.25 -9.03
C THR A 50 -5.33 9.96 -8.00
N LYS A 51 -5.69 9.91 -6.71
CA LYS A 51 -4.98 10.59 -5.63
C LYS A 51 -3.49 10.25 -5.59
N ILE A 52 -3.14 9.03 -6.02
CA ILE A 52 -1.74 8.63 -6.14
C ILE A 52 -0.94 9.57 -7.04
N LEU A 53 -1.53 10.13 -8.11
CA LEU A 53 -0.87 11.06 -9.02
C LEU A 53 -0.58 12.42 -8.37
N ASP A 54 -1.44 12.82 -7.43
CA ASP A 54 -1.33 14.09 -6.71
C ASP A 54 -0.34 13.96 -5.55
N ASP A 55 -0.39 12.84 -4.82
CA ASP A 55 0.49 12.57 -3.69
C ASP A 55 1.90 12.15 -4.12
N PHE A 56 2.08 11.59 -5.33
CA PHE A 56 3.39 11.17 -5.81
C PHE A 56 4.35 12.36 -5.91
N TYR A 57 5.52 12.23 -5.30
CA TYR A 57 6.55 13.28 -5.20
C TYR A 57 6.13 14.53 -4.39
N THR A 58 4.95 14.54 -3.78
CA THR A 58 4.48 15.70 -3.03
C THR A 58 5.06 15.70 -1.61
N VAL A 59 5.50 16.89 -1.20
CA VAL A 59 6.14 17.18 0.07
C VAL A 59 5.46 18.40 0.68
N THR A 60 5.00 18.26 1.91
CA THR A 60 4.51 19.40 2.69
C THR A 60 5.67 19.92 3.53
N VAL A 61 6.02 21.18 3.32
CA VAL A 61 7.01 21.90 4.11
C VAL A 61 6.28 22.91 4.98
N SER A 62 6.44 22.82 6.29
CA SER A 62 5.73 23.67 7.25
C SER A 62 6.66 24.27 8.29
N VAL A 63 6.40 25.55 8.58
CA VAL A 63 6.98 26.31 9.69
C VAL A 63 5.89 26.84 10.66
N CYS A 64 4.63 26.43 10.47
CA CYS A 64 3.45 26.98 11.14
C CYS A 64 3.43 26.84 12.67
N ASN A 65 3.92 25.72 13.21
CA ASN A 65 3.90 25.47 14.66
C ASN A 65 4.77 26.44 15.48
N LYS A 66 5.45 27.38 14.81
CA LYS A 66 6.49 28.20 15.41
C LYS A 66 6.34 29.69 15.12
N THR A 67 5.47 30.11 14.21
CA THR A 67 5.33 31.51 13.82
C THR A 67 4.07 32.16 14.39
N GLU A 68 4.23 33.30 15.05
CA GLU A 68 3.13 34.27 15.18
C GLU A 68 2.71 34.69 13.77
N ILE A 69 1.48 34.31 13.41
CA ILE A 69 0.88 34.61 12.13
C ILE A 69 0.27 36.00 12.25
N SER A 70 1.07 37.02 11.92
CA SER A 70 0.58 38.38 11.66
C SER A 70 0.31 38.54 10.16
N PRO A 71 -0.70 39.32 9.74
CA PRO A 71 -0.98 39.58 8.31
C PRO A 71 0.20 40.20 7.54
N GLU A 72 1.20 40.75 8.22
CA GLU A 72 2.40 41.35 7.60
C GLU A 72 3.55 40.35 7.40
N VAL A 73 3.38 39.10 7.84
CA VAL A 73 4.39 38.05 7.69
C VAL A 73 4.24 37.37 6.33
N SER A 74 5.36 37.22 5.62
CA SER A 74 5.44 36.39 4.42
C SER A 74 6.63 35.44 4.47
N PHE A 75 6.56 34.39 3.66
CA PHE A 75 7.53 33.31 3.60
C PHE A 75 8.03 33.14 2.18
N GLN A 76 9.33 32.90 2.03
CA GLN A 76 9.93 32.48 0.77
C GLN A 76 10.53 31.09 0.94
N TYR A 77 10.09 30.14 0.13
CA TYR A 77 10.60 28.77 0.08
C TYR A 77 11.49 28.61 -1.15
N LEU A 78 12.74 28.23 -0.94
CA LEU A 78 13.75 28.01 -1.96
C LEU A 78 14.13 26.52 -1.94
N PHE A 79 13.91 25.83 -3.05
CA PHE A 79 14.23 24.41 -3.19
C PHE A 79 15.48 24.25 -4.03
N PHE A 80 16.42 23.44 -3.55
CA PHE A 80 17.68 23.11 -4.20
C PHE A 80 17.80 21.61 -4.36
N ASP A 81 18.38 21.17 -5.48
CA ASP A 81 18.72 19.78 -5.70
C ASP A 81 20.02 19.36 -4.99
N SER A 82 20.47 18.13 -5.22
CA SER A 82 21.69 17.57 -4.65
C SER A 82 22.99 18.27 -5.08
N TYR A 83 22.93 19.09 -6.13
CA TYR A 83 24.07 19.86 -6.66
C TYR A 83 24.00 21.34 -6.25
N ASP A 84 23.14 21.68 -5.27
CA ASP A 84 22.87 23.05 -4.84
C ASP A 84 22.32 23.96 -5.95
N THR A 85 21.75 23.37 -7.01
CA THR A 85 21.07 24.13 -8.06
C THR A 85 19.65 24.44 -7.62
N LYS A 86 19.26 25.72 -7.71
CA LYS A 86 17.91 26.16 -7.37
C LYS A 86 16.90 25.59 -8.35
N VAL A 87 16.01 24.73 -7.86
CA VAL A 87 14.93 24.08 -8.62
C VAL A 87 13.69 24.97 -8.65
N GLN A 88 13.31 25.54 -7.51
CA GLN A 88 12.10 26.36 -7.40
C GLN A 88 12.25 27.43 -6.32
N SER A 89 11.53 28.54 -6.52
CA SER A 89 11.37 29.60 -5.53
C SER A 89 9.92 30.03 -5.50
N ILE A 90 9.33 30.13 -4.32
CA ILE A 90 7.95 30.61 -4.13
C ILE A 90 7.86 31.53 -2.93
N SER A 91 7.07 32.59 -3.05
CA SER A 91 6.73 33.47 -1.93
C SER A 91 5.24 33.37 -1.64
N THR A 92 4.86 33.26 -0.37
CA THR A 92 3.48 33.11 0.08
C THR A 92 3.29 33.69 1.49
N SER A 93 2.08 34.08 1.86
CA SER A 93 1.72 34.40 3.25
C SER A 93 1.48 33.16 4.10
N GLU A 94 1.35 31.98 3.48
CA GLU A 94 1.14 30.73 4.19
C GLU A 94 2.43 30.16 4.79
N CYS A 95 2.38 29.82 6.07
CA CYS A 95 3.46 29.18 6.81
C CYS A 95 3.66 27.69 6.46
N SER A 96 2.88 27.15 5.52
CA SER A 96 3.00 25.80 4.98
C SER A 96 2.86 25.84 3.47
N TYR A 97 3.60 24.99 2.77
CA TYR A 97 3.55 24.90 1.32
C TYR A 97 3.66 23.44 0.86
N GLN A 98 2.82 23.06 -0.09
CA GLN A 98 2.90 21.78 -0.77
C GLN A 98 3.73 21.92 -2.05
N TRP A 99 4.86 21.22 -2.07
CA TRP A 99 5.79 21.22 -3.18
C TRP A 99 5.81 19.85 -3.85
N LYS A 100 5.77 19.83 -5.19
CA LYS A 100 5.89 18.60 -5.97
C LYS A 100 7.30 18.50 -6.54
N ALA A 101 8.08 17.54 -6.05
CA ALA A 101 9.44 17.35 -6.53
C ALA A 101 9.44 16.88 -7.99
N PRO A 102 10.37 17.37 -8.83
CA PRO A 102 10.43 16.99 -10.24
C PRO A 102 10.91 15.54 -10.46
N PHE A 103 11.67 14.99 -9.50
CA PHE A 103 12.23 13.65 -9.54
C PHE A 103 12.61 13.18 -8.12
N GLU A 104 12.96 11.90 -7.98
CA GLU A 104 13.47 11.35 -6.72
C GLU A 104 14.94 11.71 -6.54
N SER A 105 15.26 12.40 -5.44
CA SER A 105 16.64 12.76 -5.08
C SER A 105 16.71 13.23 -3.62
N GLN A 106 17.91 13.64 -3.21
CA GLN A 106 18.11 14.50 -2.06
C GLN A 106 17.86 15.95 -2.48
N PHE A 107 17.13 16.69 -1.64
CA PHE A 107 16.84 18.09 -1.82
C PHE A 107 17.17 18.85 -0.54
N LYS A 108 17.35 20.17 -0.68
CA LYS A 108 17.45 21.10 0.43
C LYS A 108 16.38 22.17 0.25
N VAL A 109 15.63 22.44 1.31
CA VAL A 109 14.72 23.59 1.34
C VAL A 109 15.30 24.65 2.26
N THR A 110 15.35 25.88 1.78
CA THR A 110 15.64 27.07 2.56
C THR A 110 14.38 27.91 2.68
N VAL A 111 13.94 28.19 3.91
CA VAL A 111 12.76 29.01 4.21
C VAL A 111 13.20 30.32 4.82
N ARG A 112 12.81 31.43 4.20
CA ARG A 112 13.03 32.79 4.71
C ARG A 112 11.71 33.37 5.20
N LYS A 113 11.70 33.91 6.42
CA LYS A 113 10.59 34.67 6.98
C LYS A 113 10.85 36.16 6.76
N PHE A 114 9.85 36.86 6.23
CA PHE A 114 9.84 38.30 6.07
C PHE A 114 8.80 38.92 7.00
N ASP A 115 9.18 39.98 7.69
CA ASP A 115 8.30 40.81 8.51
C ASP A 115 8.40 42.24 7.97
N ALA A 116 7.29 42.84 7.55
CA ALA A 116 7.27 44.13 6.86
C ALA A 116 8.33 44.25 5.75
N HIS A 117 8.48 43.19 4.93
CA HIS A 117 9.47 43.04 3.84
C HIS A 117 10.95 42.92 4.25
N ILE A 118 11.27 42.86 5.54
CA ILE A 118 12.63 42.62 6.02
C ILE A 118 12.78 41.13 6.31
N ALA A 119 13.80 40.48 5.72
CA ALA A 119 14.14 39.10 6.03
C ALA A 119 14.60 39.02 7.49
N THR A 120 13.78 38.43 8.36
CA THR A 120 14.10 38.33 9.80
C THR A 120 14.80 37.02 10.13
N HIS A 121 14.51 35.96 9.38
CA HIS A 121 15.03 34.62 9.67
C HIS A 121 15.21 33.79 8.40
N GLU A 122 16.21 32.90 8.41
CA GLU A 122 16.48 31.92 7.36
C GLU A 122 16.79 30.56 7.97
N TYR A 123 16.18 29.50 7.44
CA TYR A 123 16.39 28.13 7.89
C TYR A 123 16.60 27.22 6.70
N SER A 124 17.47 26.22 6.82
CA SER A 124 17.68 25.22 5.78
C SER A 124 17.56 23.81 6.33
N LYS A 125 16.94 22.91 5.57
CA LYS A 125 16.82 21.49 5.91
C LYS A 125 16.96 20.62 4.68
N ALA A 126 17.82 19.62 4.77
CA ALA A 126 17.95 18.58 3.75
C ALA A 126 16.89 17.48 3.98
N PHE A 127 16.39 16.89 2.89
CA PHE A 127 15.43 15.80 2.92
C PHE A 127 15.49 14.96 1.62
N ALA A 128 15.07 13.71 1.73
CA ALA A 128 14.99 12.80 0.59
C ALA A 128 13.54 12.71 0.06
N VAL A 129 13.40 12.74 -1.26
CA VAL A 129 12.15 12.36 -1.94
C VAL A 129 12.36 11.00 -2.59
N ARG A 130 11.78 9.98 -1.98
CA ARG A 130 11.81 8.58 -2.43
C ARG A 130 10.44 7.95 -2.28
N ASN A 131 9.97 7.24 -3.29
CA ASN A 131 8.63 6.64 -3.30
C ASN A 131 8.72 5.19 -3.78
N VAL A 132 7.87 4.35 -3.21
CA VAL A 132 7.65 2.97 -3.64
C VAL A 132 6.19 2.85 -4.03
N TRP A 133 5.93 2.36 -5.23
CA TRP A 133 4.61 2.11 -5.76
C TRP A 133 4.33 0.61 -5.83
N ILE A 134 3.39 0.16 -5.02
CA ILE A 134 2.95 -1.22 -4.95
C ILE A 134 1.58 -1.33 -5.61
N VAL A 135 1.38 -2.37 -6.41
CA VAL A 135 0.13 -2.65 -7.09
C VAL A 135 -0.31 -4.07 -6.76
N ALA A 136 -1.60 -4.23 -6.52
CA ALA A 136 -2.23 -5.54 -6.49
C ALA A 136 -3.36 -5.57 -7.52
N VAL A 137 -3.37 -6.62 -8.32
CA VAL A 137 -4.45 -6.97 -9.24
C VAL A 137 -4.84 -8.42 -9.02
N GLY A 138 -6.07 -8.76 -9.38
CA GLY A 138 -6.51 -10.14 -9.40
C GLY A 138 -7.97 -10.34 -9.05
N ASP A 139 -8.24 -11.52 -8.53
CA ASP A 139 -9.57 -12.03 -8.22
C ASP A 139 -9.90 -11.98 -6.71
N SER A 140 -10.87 -12.81 -6.28
CA SER A 140 -11.35 -12.93 -4.90
C SER A 140 -10.26 -13.31 -3.90
N PHE A 141 -9.26 -14.11 -4.31
CA PHE A 141 -8.16 -14.53 -3.44
C PHE A 141 -7.27 -13.35 -3.05
N SER A 142 -7.07 -12.40 -3.98
CA SER A 142 -6.34 -11.16 -3.70
C SER A 142 -7.21 -10.08 -3.08
N SER A 143 -8.52 -10.06 -3.35
CA SER A 143 -9.42 -9.05 -2.73
C SER A 143 -9.64 -9.31 -1.24
N GLY A 144 -9.56 -10.57 -0.81
CA GLY A 144 -9.82 -10.99 0.57
C GLY A 144 -11.27 -11.40 0.79
N GLU A 145 -11.97 -11.86 -0.24
CA GLU A 145 -13.31 -12.42 -0.07
C GLU A 145 -13.30 -13.57 0.95
N GLY A 146 -14.34 -13.64 1.79
CA GLY A 146 -14.38 -14.52 2.95
C GLY A 146 -13.73 -13.95 4.21
N ASN A 147 -12.99 -12.84 4.13
CA ASN A 147 -12.35 -12.19 5.27
C ASN A 147 -12.69 -10.69 5.34
N PRO A 148 -13.94 -10.33 5.72
CA PRO A 148 -14.42 -8.94 5.72
C PRO A 148 -13.69 -8.07 6.74
N GLU A 149 -13.77 -6.75 6.55
CA GLU A 149 -13.14 -5.77 7.44
C GLU A 149 -13.69 -5.87 8.86
N HIS A 150 -15.00 -6.02 8.95
CA HIS A 150 -15.73 -6.29 10.19
C HIS A 150 -16.53 -7.59 10.05
N THR A 151 -16.82 -8.26 11.15
CA THR A 151 -17.83 -9.33 11.16
C THR A 151 -19.24 -8.73 11.21
N MET A 152 -20.26 -9.52 10.86
CA MET A 152 -21.65 -9.08 11.03
C MET A 152 -22.02 -8.84 12.49
N GLU A 153 -21.37 -9.55 13.41
CA GLU A 153 -21.55 -9.34 14.85
C GLU A 153 -20.97 -7.99 15.27
N GLU A 154 -19.74 -7.67 14.85
CA GLU A 154 -19.10 -6.37 15.11
C GLU A 154 -19.92 -5.21 14.54
N ILE A 155 -20.46 -5.36 13.33
CA ILE A 155 -21.33 -4.35 12.71
C ILE A 155 -22.55 -4.09 13.58
N ARG A 156 -23.20 -5.14 14.09
CA ARG A 156 -24.38 -5.00 14.97
C ARG A 156 -24.02 -4.41 16.32
N SER A 157 -22.97 -4.94 16.98
CA SER A 157 -22.61 -4.52 18.33
C SER A 157 -22.09 -3.09 18.37
N GLN A 158 -21.34 -2.67 17.34
CA GLN A 158 -20.77 -1.33 17.22
C GLN A 158 -21.66 -0.35 16.44
N HIS A 159 -22.87 -0.77 16.04
CA HIS A 159 -23.82 0.04 15.27
C HIS A 159 -23.19 0.65 13.99
N LEU A 160 -22.30 -0.09 13.34
CA LEU A 160 -21.66 0.33 12.10
C LEU A 160 -22.62 0.11 10.91
N PRO A 161 -22.50 0.89 9.82
CA PRO A 161 -23.27 0.61 8.62
C PRO A 161 -22.79 -0.70 7.97
N THR A 162 -23.70 -1.42 7.31
CA THR A 162 -23.36 -2.67 6.60
C THR A 162 -22.36 -2.46 5.46
N SER A 163 -22.23 -1.24 4.95
CA SER A 163 -21.20 -0.85 3.99
C SER A 163 -19.78 -0.95 4.56
N SER A 164 -19.60 -0.91 5.88
CA SER A 164 -18.30 -1.09 6.54
C SER A 164 -17.80 -2.54 6.51
N LEU A 165 -18.64 -3.51 6.10
CA LEU A 165 -18.22 -4.91 6.00
C LEU A 165 -17.02 -5.10 5.06
N TRP A 166 -16.90 -4.27 4.02
CA TRP A 166 -15.82 -4.34 3.05
C TRP A 166 -15.29 -2.93 2.75
N LEU A 167 -13.99 -2.80 2.44
CA LEU A 167 -13.45 -1.56 1.88
C LEU A 167 -14.14 -1.20 0.56
N SER A 168 -14.43 -2.22 -0.25
CA SER A 168 -15.22 -2.10 -1.46
C SER A 168 -16.25 -3.23 -1.48
N THR A 169 -17.53 -2.88 -1.29
CA THR A 169 -18.62 -3.86 -1.31
C THR A 169 -18.71 -4.61 -2.64
N ARG A 170 -18.57 -3.89 -3.77
CA ARG A 170 -18.63 -4.47 -5.12
C ARG A 170 -17.54 -5.53 -5.34
N CYS A 171 -16.32 -5.22 -4.92
CA CYS A 171 -15.16 -6.08 -5.18
C CYS A 171 -14.76 -6.97 -4.01
N ARG A 172 -15.52 -6.92 -2.90
CA ARG A 172 -15.23 -7.64 -1.65
C ARG A 172 -13.76 -7.47 -1.23
N ARG A 173 -13.30 -6.22 -1.22
CA ARG A 173 -11.93 -5.86 -0.81
C ARG A 173 -11.85 -5.70 0.71
N SER A 174 -10.80 -6.24 1.34
CA SER A 174 -10.51 -6.02 2.77
C SER A 174 -9.01 -5.80 3.02
N THR A 175 -8.69 -5.05 4.09
CA THR A 175 -7.32 -4.91 4.60
C THR A 175 -6.77 -6.24 5.14
N LYS A 176 -7.63 -7.23 5.40
CA LYS A 176 -7.23 -8.55 5.88
C LYS A 176 -6.77 -9.51 4.76
N SER A 177 -6.92 -9.10 3.49
CA SER A 177 -6.41 -9.84 2.32
C SER A 177 -4.89 -10.02 2.37
N PHE A 178 -4.37 -11.08 1.75
CA PHE A 178 -2.92 -11.30 1.71
C PHE A 178 -2.20 -10.17 0.98
N ALA A 179 -2.78 -9.65 -0.11
CA ALA A 179 -2.20 -8.57 -0.90
C ALA A 179 -2.04 -7.29 -0.06
N HIS A 180 -3.06 -6.93 0.74
CA HIS A 180 -2.94 -5.82 1.67
C HIS A 180 -1.95 -6.10 2.80
N LYS A 181 -1.88 -7.34 3.31
CA LYS A 181 -0.87 -7.72 4.32
C LYS A 181 0.56 -7.62 3.79
N ILE A 182 0.81 -7.97 2.52
CA ILE A 182 2.10 -7.73 1.85
C ILE A 182 2.42 -6.25 1.83
N PHE A 183 1.48 -5.40 1.40
CA PHE A 183 1.67 -3.95 1.44
C PHE A 183 1.99 -3.44 2.85
N LYS A 184 1.22 -3.86 3.87
CA LYS A 184 1.44 -3.44 5.27
C LYS A 184 2.82 -3.86 5.76
N LYS A 185 3.25 -5.09 5.48
CA LYS A 185 4.58 -5.60 5.84
C LYS A 185 5.70 -4.87 5.10
N HIS A 186 5.51 -4.59 3.82
CA HIS A 186 6.48 -3.83 3.03
C HIS A 186 6.58 -2.39 3.56
N LYS A 187 5.46 -1.72 3.79
CA LYS A 187 5.42 -0.37 4.39
C LYS A 187 6.10 -0.29 5.76
N SER A 188 6.01 -1.33 6.58
CA SER A 188 6.69 -1.37 7.88
C SER A 188 8.18 -1.67 7.81
N THR A 189 8.70 -2.12 6.65
CA THR A 189 10.11 -2.49 6.47
C THR A 189 10.89 -1.49 5.64
N ILE A 190 10.23 -0.63 4.86
CA ILE A 190 10.90 0.47 4.16
C ILE A 190 11.42 1.54 5.13
N PRO A 191 12.52 2.24 4.79
CA PRO A 191 13.01 3.36 5.57
C PRO A 191 11.96 4.46 5.75
N LYS A 192 12.00 5.18 6.90
CA LYS A 192 11.01 6.21 7.25
C LYS A 192 10.93 7.39 6.26
N ASP A 193 11.98 7.61 5.49
CA ASP A 193 12.06 8.68 4.49
C ASP A 193 11.60 8.23 3.08
N VAL A 194 11.15 6.97 2.96
CA VAL A 194 10.51 6.43 1.75
C VAL A 194 9.00 6.39 1.96
N VAL A 195 8.25 6.87 0.96
CA VAL A 195 6.79 6.89 0.99
C VAL A 195 6.24 5.73 0.18
N ALA A 196 5.41 4.89 0.79
CA ALA A 196 4.73 3.81 0.08
C ALA A 196 3.36 4.27 -0.45
N HIS A 197 3.11 4.04 -1.73
CA HIS A 197 1.80 4.20 -2.37
C HIS A 197 1.28 2.84 -2.79
N PHE A 198 0.00 2.57 -2.55
CA PHE A 198 -0.62 1.27 -2.86
C PHE A 198 -1.86 1.44 -3.72
N THR A 199 -1.86 0.78 -4.88
CA THR A 199 -3.02 0.67 -5.76
C THR A 199 -3.61 -0.74 -5.63
N PHE A 200 -4.76 -0.84 -4.97
CA PHE A 200 -5.42 -2.10 -4.61
C PHE A 200 -6.66 -2.35 -5.48
N LEU A 201 -6.45 -3.02 -6.60
CA LEU A 201 -7.46 -3.28 -7.62
C LEU A 201 -8.09 -4.70 -7.65
N PRO A 202 -7.68 -5.73 -6.88
CA PRO A 202 -8.28 -7.05 -7.02
C PRO A 202 -9.79 -7.03 -6.78
N CYS A 203 -10.53 -7.91 -7.43
CA CYS A 203 -11.98 -7.89 -7.36
C CYS A 203 -12.54 -9.30 -7.44
N THR A 204 -13.48 -9.63 -6.55
CA THR A 204 -14.18 -10.93 -6.62
C THR A 204 -14.79 -11.18 -8.01
N GLY A 205 -14.72 -12.45 -8.43
CA GLY A 205 -15.25 -12.91 -9.72
C GLY A 205 -14.48 -12.43 -10.95
N ALA A 206 -13.33 -11.76 -10.78
CA ALA A 206 -12.52 -11.33 -11.92
C ALA A 206 -11.99 -12.52 -12.72
N LEU A 207 -12.29 -12.54 -14.02
CA LEU A 207 -11.64 -13.40 -15.02
C LEU A 207 -10.31 -12.77 -15.44
N VAL A 208 -9.45 -13.51 -16.15
CA VAL A 208 -8.29 -12.93 -16.82
C VAL A 208 -8.77 -11.85 -17.80
N GLN A 209 -9.61 -12.25 -18.76
CA GLN A 209 -10.24 -11.38 -19.75
C GLN A 209 -11.76 -11.57 -19.78
N GLY A 210 -12.46 -10.54 -20.25
CA GLY A 210 -13.92 -10.59 -20.42
C GLY A 210 -14.70 -10.52 -19.10
N GLY A 211 -16.00 -10.84 -19.17
CA GLY A 211 -16.90 -10.75 -18.03
C GLY A 211 -17.17 -9.32 -17.54
N THR A 212 -17.96 -9.22 -16.46
CA THR A 212 -18.30 -7.93 -15.83
C THR A 212 -17.10 -7.27 -15.15
N VAL A 213 -16.12 -8.08 -14.75
CA VAL A 213 -14.87 -7.64 -14.11
C VAL A 213 -13.74 -8.53 -14.63
N SER A 214 -12.62 -7.93 -15.02
CA SER A 214 -11.43 -8.65 -15.48
C SER A 214 -10.15 -8.11 -14.90
N VAL A 215 -9.12 -8.96 -14.79
CA VAL A 215 -7.75 -8.55 -14.44
C VAL A 215 -7.18 -7.62 -15.51
N MET A 216 -7.49 -7.85 -16.79
CA MET A 216 -7.08 -6.96 -17.88
C MET A 216 -7.59 -5.52 -17.71
N SER A 217 -8.83 -5.32 -17.24
CA SER A 217 -9.34 -3.97 -16.93
C SER A 217 -8.56 -3.30 -15.79
N GLN A 218 -8.11 -4.08 -14.80
CA GLN A 218 -7.29 -3.59 -13.69
C GLN A 218 -5.91 -3.19 -14.21
N LEU A 219 -5.28 -4.02 -15.07
CA LEU A 219 -3.99 -3.73 -15.69
C LEU A 219 -4.03 -2.50 -16.59
N LYS A 220 -5.13 -2.26 -17.33
CA LYS A 220 -5.31 -1.03 -18.12
C LYS A 220 -5.22 0.22 -17.23
N LYS A 221 -5.80 0.19 -16.03
CA LYS A 221 -5.68 1.30 -15.06
C LYS A 221 -4.24 1.44 -14.59
N VAL A 222 -3.54 0.34 -14.32
CA VAL A 222 -2.13 0.37 -13.92
C VAL A 222 -1.26 0.96 -15.02
N LYS A 223 -1.48 0.58 -16.29
CA LYS A 223 -0.76 1.14 -17.45
C LYS A 223 -0.98 2.65 -17.56
N LEU A 224 -2.21 3.13 -17.41
CA LEU A 224 -2.51 4.56 -17.39
C LEU A 224 -1.77 5.30 -16.25
N LEU A 225 -1.72 4.70 -15.05
CA LEU A 225 -0.99 5.28 -13.92
C LEU A 225 0.52 5.28 -14.18
N LYS A 226 1.08 4.20 -14.76
CA LYS A 226 2.49 4.11 -15.17
C LYS A 226 2.86 5.25 -16.12
N GLU A 227 2.04 5.47 -17.16
CA GLU A 227 2.26 6.51 -18.16
C GLU A 227 2.26 7.91 -17.51
N ARG A 228 1.31 8.17 -16.59
CA ARG A 228 1.20 9.47 -15.91
C ARG A 228 2.28 9.71 -14.85
N LEU A 229 2.71 8.66 -14.15
CA LEU A 229 3.80 8.73 -13.18
C LEU A 229 5.18 8.66 -13.83
N ASN A 230 5.23 8.32 -15.13
CA ASN A 230 6.44 8.03 -15.89
C ASN A 230 7.37 7.03 -15.19
N ARG A 231 6.80 6.00 -14.54
CA ARG A 231 7.53 4.92 -13.88
C ARG A 231 6.68 3.66 -13.76
N PRO A 232 7.29 2.47 -13.75
CA PRO A 232 6.57 1.25 -13.45
C PRO A 232 6.30 1.10 -11.93
N PRO A 233 5.40 0.18 -11.53
CA PRO A 233 5.31 -0.28 -10.15
C PRO A 233 6.59 -0.99 -9.71
N ASP A 234 6.98 -0.79 -8.46
CA ASP A 234 8.13 -1.48 -7.85
C ASP A 234 7.79 -2.93 -7.51
N LEU A 235 6.52 -3.17 -7.15
CA LEU A 235 6.01 -4.49 -6.81
C LEU A 235 4.59 -4.65 -7.34
N MET A 236 4.33 -5.77 -8.01
CA MET A 236 3.00 -6.17 -8.45
C MET A 236 2.64 -7.56 -7.93
N THR A 237 1.47 -7.70 -7.29
CA THR A 237 0.89 -9.02 -6.99
C THR A 237 -0.26 -9.33 -7.94
N VAL A 238 -0.32 -10.57 -8.45
CA VAL A 238 -1.32 -10.99 -9.45
C VAL A 238 -1.94 -12.34 -9.07
N THR A 239 -3.27 -12.43 -8.97
CA THR A 239 -4.00 -13.72 -8.98
C THR A 239 -5.01 -13.75 -10.10
N ALA A 240 -5.04 -14.81 -10.90
CA ALA A 240 -5.99 -14.98 -11.98
C ALA A 240 -6.09 -16.46 -12.42
N GLY A 241 -7.17 -16.82 -13.09
CA GLY A 241 -7.35 -18.14 -13.72
C GLY A 241 -8.32 -19.07 -13.01
N GLY A 242 -8.55 -18.91 -11.70
CA GLY A 242 -9.49 -19.75 -10.95
C GLY A 242 -10.94 -19.60 -11.42
N ASN A 243 -11.34 -18.38 -11.79
CA ASN A 243 -12.66 -18.11 -12.36
C ASN A 243 -12.75 -18.59 -13.82
N ASP A 244 -11.66 -18.48 -14.59
CA ASP A 244 -11.57 -18.84 -16.01
C ASP A 244 -11.69 -20.35 -16.24
N ILE A 245 -11.07 -21.15 -15.37
CA ILE A 245 -11.28 -22.60 -15.37
C ILE A 245 -12.68 -22.98 -14.85
N GLY A 246 -13.41 -22.03 -14.25
CA GLY A 246 -14.75 -22.25 -13.71
C GLY A 246 -14.72 -23.09 -12.42
N TYR A 247 -13.71 -22.90 -11.56
CA TYR A 247 -13.55 -23.68 -10.34
C TYR A 247 -14.78 -23.62 -9.43
N SER A 248 -15.37 -22.43 -9.25
CA SER A 248 -16.61 -22.25 -8.47
C SER A 248 -17.79 -23.05 -9.03
N GLN A 249 -17.89 -23.20 -10.37
CA GLN A 249 -18.91 -24.03 -11.00
C GLN A 249 -18.66 -25.51 -10.71
N MET A 250 -17.40 -25.97 -10.76
CA MET A 250 -17.05 -27.35 -10.42
C MET A 250 -17.41 -27.66 -8.97
N LEU A 251 -17.05 -26.79 -8.03
CA LEU A 251 -17.40 -26.95 -6.62
C LEU A 251 -18.91 -27.01 -6.41
N ARG A 252 -19.68 -26.14 -7.06
CA ARG A 252 -21.15 -26.14 -6.95
C ARG A 252 -21.76 -27.47 -7.45
N ARG A 253 -21.23 -28.02 -8.54
CA ARG A 253 -21.68 -29.32 -9.09
C ARG A 253 -21.32 -30.47 -8.17
N LEU A 254 -20.10 -30.49 -7.61
CA LEU A 254 -19.69 -31.47 -6.60
C LEU A 254 -20.61 -31.43 -5.37
N LEU A 255 -20.90 -30.23 -4.84
CA LEU A 255 -21.80 -30.05 -3.71
C LEU A 255 -23.25 -30.47 -4.02
N ALA A 256 -23.64 -30.45 -5.29
CA ALA A 256 -24.93 -30.97 -5.76
C ALA A 256 -24.92 -32.49 -5.99
N GLY A 257 -23.81 -33.18 -5.73
CA GLY A 257 -23.68 -34.64 -5.85
C GLY A 257 -23.26 -35.14 -7.24
N GLU A 258 -22.83 -34.25 -8.14
CA GLU A 258 -22.35 -34.67 -9.45
C GLU A 258 -20.94 -35.27 -9.36
N SER A 259 -20.74 -36.47 -9.94
CA SER A 259 -19.44 -37.15 -9.97
C SER A 259 -18.60 -36.84 -11.21
N ASN A 260 -19.21 -36.38 -12.31
CA ASN A 260 -18.50 -36.07 -13.56
C ASN A 260 -18.31 -34.55 -13.74
N ILE A 261 -17.36 -33.98 -13.00
CA ILE A 261 -17.07 -32.55 -13.02
C ILE A 261 -15.97 -32.14 -14.00
N HIS A 262 -15.23 -33.10 -14.55
CA HIS A 262 -14.09 -32.87 -15.44
C HIS A 262 -14.46 -32.69 -16.91
N HIS A 263 -15.74 -32.70 -17.26
CA HIS A 263 -16.18 -32.50 -18.64
C HIS A 263 -15.60 -31.18 -19.20
N ASN A 264 -14.90 -31.29 -20.33
CA ASN A 264 -14.17 -30.20 -21.00
C ASN A 264 -13.04 -29.52 -20.19
N LEU A 265 -12.56 -30.13 -19.10
CA LEU A 265 -11.45 -29.58 -18.31
C LEU A 265 -10.20 -29.35 -19.17
N ASN A 266 -9.88 -30.29 -20.07
CA ASN A 266 -8.77 -30.15 -21.01
C ASN A 266 -8.90 -28.88 -21.87
N LEU A 267 -10.09 -28.64 -22.45
CA LEU A 267 -10.36 -27.44 -23.24
C LEU A 267 -10.26 -26.17 -22.38
N LYS A 268 -10.83 -26.20 -21.17
CA LYS A 268 -10.73 -25.06 -20.24
C LYS A 268 -9.29 -24.75 -19.85
N LEU A 269 -8.45 -25.76 -19.65
CA LEU A 269 -7.01 -25.59 -19.40
C LEU A 269 -6.27 -24.98 -20.61
N MET A 270 -6.66 -25.37 -21.83
CA MET A 270 -6.10 -24.76 -23.05
C MET A 270 -6.48 -23.29 -23.18
N TYR A 271 -7.77 -22.96 -22.97
CA TYR A 271 -8.22 -21.57 -22.96
C TYR A 271 -7.52 -20.76 -21.86
N LEU A 272 -7.46 -21.30 -20.64
CA LEU A 272 -6.74 -20.66 -19.55
C LEU A 272 -5.27 -20.41 -19.90
N SER A 273 -4.58 -21.37 -20.54
CA SER A 273 -3.20 -21.17 -20.99
C SER A 273 -3.08 -19.99 -21.94
N SER A 274 -3.99 -19.86 -22.91
CA SER A 274 -3.99 -18.73 -23.85
C SER A 274 -4.27 -17.40 -23.15
N GLU A 275 -5.20 -17.39 -22.20
CA GLU A 275 -5.54 -16.20 -21.40
C GLU A 275 -4.34 -15.77 -20.53
N LEU A 276 -3.63 -16.72 -19.93
CA LEU A 276 -2.42 -16.44 -19.15
C LEU A 276 -1.28 -15.87 -20.00
N ASP A 277 -1.15 -16.26 -21.28
CA ASP A 277 -0.18 -15.67 -22.21
C ASP A 277 -0.52 -14.19 -22.51
N ILE A 278 -1.80 -13.86 -22.65
CA ILE A 278 -2.28 -12.47 -22.80
C ILE A 278 -1.99 -11.67 -21.53
N LEU A 279 -2.30 -12.23 -20.37
CA LEU A 279 -2.03 -11.62 -19.07
C LEU A 279 -0.53 -11.34 -18.88
N TYR A 280 0.31 -12.33 -19.21
CA TYR A 280 1.77 -12.19 -19.17
C TYR A 280 2.24 -11.03 -20.05
N SER A 281 1.76 -10.97 -21.30
CA SER A 281 2.12 -9.90 -22.24
C SER A 281 1.72 -8.52 -21.71
N ALA A 282 0.55 -8.41 -21.10
CA ALA A 282 0.08 -7.16 -20.50
C ALA A 282 0.91 -6.73 -19.27
N ILE A 283 1.34 -7.68 -18.44
CA ILE A 283 2.25 -7.41 -17.31
C ILE A 283 3.64 -7.02 -17.84
N TYR A 284 4.13 -7.71 -18.88
CA TYR A 284 5.40 -7.42 -19.53
C TYR A 284 5.44 -5.98 -20.06
N ASP A 285 4.36 -5.50 -20.70
CA ASP A 285 4.22 -4.10 -21.14
C ASP A 285 4.29 -3.08 -20.00
N ILE A 286 3.76 -3.43 -18.82
CA ILE A 286 3.82 -2.56 -17.64
C ILE A 286 5.24 -2.54 -17.06
N GLN A 287 6.04 -3.59 -17.25
CA GLN A 287 7.40 -3.72 -16.75
C GLN A 287 7.54 -3.45 -15.23
N PRO A 288 6.73 -4.07 -14.34
CA PRO A 288 6.96 -3.94 -12.89
C PRO A 288 8.36 -4.42 -12.52
N CYS A 289 9.01 -3.76 -11.55
CA CYS A 289 10.35 -4.18 -11.10
C CYS A 289 10.35 -5.60 -10.51
N GLN A 290 9.25 -5.97 -9.84
CA GLN A 290 9.03 -7.31 -9.32
C GLN A 290 7.56 -7.71 -9.47
N VAL A 291 7.32 -8.97 -9.85
CA VAL A 291 5.99 -9.57 -9.94
C VAL A 291 5.91 -10.79 -9.04
N ILE A 292 4.86 -10.88 -8.24
CA ILE A 292 4.54 -12.04 -7.39
C ILE A 292 3.23 -12.64 -7.88
N VAL A 293 3.29 -13.90 -8.32
CA VAL A 293 2.13 -14.70 -8.71
C VAL A 293 1.99 -15.85 -7.71
N PRO A 294 1.20 -15.69 -6.64
CA PRO A 294 1.02 -16.77 -5.68
C PRO A 294 0.11 -17.86 -6.27
N SER A 295 0.39 -19.10 -5.90
CA SER A 295 -0.52 -20.22 -6.16
C SER A 295 -1.80 -20.09 -5.34
N TYR A 296 -2.90 -20.62 -5.87
CA TYR A 296 -4.15 -20.76 -5.12
C TYR A 296 -3.97 -21.70 -3.93
N TYR A 297 -4.81 -21.51 -2.91
CA TYR A 297 -4.83 -22.38 -1.74
C TYR A 297 -5.26 -23.80 -2.13
N ASP A 298 -4.57 -24.80 -1.58
CA ASP A 298 -4.86 -26.21 -1.82
C ASP A 298 -6.01 -26.69 -0.93
N PHE A 299 -7.19 -26.83 -1.52
CA PHE A 299 -8.38 -27.35 -0.85
C PHE A 299 -8.39 -28.89 -0.72
N SER A 300 -7.45 -29.60 -1.32
CA SER A 300 -7.38 -31.07 -1.27
C SER A 300 -6.66 -31.59 -0.02
N SER A 301 -5.90 -30.74 0.67
CA SER A 301 -5.19 -31.08 1.89
C SER A 301 -5.93 -30.53 3.12
N SER A 302 -6.30 -31.39 4.06
CA SER A 302 -6.78 -30.96 5.38
C SER A 302 -5.71 -30.19 6.15
N GLU A 303 -6.11 -29.43 7.18
CA GLU A 303 -5.20 -28.76 8.13
C GLU A 303 -4.17 -29.72 8.78
N LYS A 304 -4.43 -31.03 8.74
CA LYS A 304 -3.54 -32.10 9.23
C LYS A 304 -2.59 -32.68 8.17
N LYS A 305 -2.47 -32.04 6.99
CA LYS A 305 -1.72 -32.53 5.82
C LYS A 305 -2.12 -33.92 5.33
N ARG A 306 -3.34 -34.37 5.66
CA ARG A 306 -3.92 -35.55 5.02
C ARG A 306 -4.63 -35.07 3.76
N THR A 307 -4.18 -35.59 2.62
CA THR A 307 -4.83 -35.36 1.32
C THR A 307 -6.19 -36.06 1.37
N ASP A 308 -7.27 -35.28 1.46
CA ASP A 308 -8.63 -35.80 1.53
C ASP A 308 -9.18 -36.16 0.14
N VAL A 309 -8.50 -35.70 -0.92
CA VAL A 309 -8.90 -35.92 -2.32
C VAL A 309 -7.70 -36.37 -3.15
N ASN A 310 -7.75 -37.60 -3.69
CA ASN A 310 -6.73 -38.10 -4.59
C ASN A 310 -6.80 -37.36 -5.94
N CYS A 311 -5.81 -36.50 -6.22
CA CYS A 311 -5.69 -35.74 -7.47
C CYS A 311 -5.32 -36.60 -8.71
N GLU A 312 -5.37 -37.93 -8.63
CA GLU A 312 -5.14 -38.84 -9.76
C GLU A 312 -6.01 -38.50 -10.98
N ASP A 313 -7.21 -37.95 -10.80
CA ASP A 313 -8.05 -37.52 -11.94
C ASP A 313 -7.49 -36.28 -12.68
N LEU A 314 -6.73 -35.41 -12.00
CA LEU A 314 -6.00 -34.31 -12.65
C LEU A 314 -4.71 -34.78 -13.33
N SER A 315 -4.12 -35.89 -12.87
CA SER A 315 -2.94 -36.51 -13.48
C SER A 315 -3.20 -37.09 -14.89
N ARG A 316 -4.48 -37.25 -15.26
CA ARG A 316 -4.92 -37.73 -16.58
C ARG A 316 -4.84 -36.68 -17.70
N VAL A 317 -4.53 -35.41 -17.36
CA VAL A 317 -4.27 -34.37 -18.37
C VAL A 317 -2.86 -34.57 -18.92
N SER A 318 -2.71 -35.41 -19.94
CA SER A 318 -1.39 -35.64 -20.53
C SER A 318 -0.90 -34.39 -21.28
N PHE A 319 0.38 -34.05 -21.09
CA PHE A 319 1.08 -33.01 -21.85
C PHE A 319 0.97 -33.22 -23.38
N LYS A 320 0.84 -34.49 -23.82
CA LYS A 320 0.66 -34.86 -25.22
C LYS A 320 -0.72 -34.41 -25.75
N THR A 321 -1.77 -34.55 -24.94
CA THR A 321 -3.14 -34.12 -25.24
C THR A 321 -3.23 -32.59 -25.33
N LEU A 322 -2.52 -31.89 -24.44
CA LEU A 322 -2.38 -30.42 -24.50
C LEU A 322 -1.64 -29.97 -25.77
N LYS A 323 -0.51 -30.59 -26.14
CA LYS A 323 0.19 -30.28 -27.39
C LYS A 323 -0.63 -30.59 -28.66
N GLN A 324 -1.41 -31.66 -28.65
CA GLN A 324 -2.20 -32.08 -29.80
C GLN A 324 -3.40 -31.16 -30.05
N SER A 325 -4.00 -30.64 -28.99
CA SER A 325 -5.05 -29.63 -29.09
C SER A 325 -4.57 -28.27 -29.60
N GLN A 326 -3.36 -27.83 -29.22
CA GLN A 326 -2.75 -26.59 -29.73
C GLN A 326 -2.50 -26.66 -31.24
N LYS A 327 -2.24 -27.86 -31.79
CA LYS A 327 -2.11 -28.09 -33.23
C LYS A 327 -3.43 -28.13 -33.98
N ASN A 328 -4.53 -28.44 -33.28
CA ASN A 328 -5.85 -28.62 -33.89
C ASN A 328 -6.75 -27.37 -33.75
N ASN A 329 -6.22 -26.26 -33.24
CA ASN A 329 -6.99 -25.03 -33.09
C ASN A 329 -6.91 -24.21 -34.40
N PRO A 330 -8.03 -24.06 -35.15
CA PRO A 330 -8.03 -23.44 -36.49
C PRO A 330 -7.85 -21.91 -36.49
N GLU A 331 -7.70 -21.27 -35.33
CA GLU A 331 -7.50 -19.80 -35.24
C GLU A 331 -6.01 -19.38 -35.32
N LYS A 332 -5.10 -20.29 -35.72
CA LYS A 332 -3.70 -19.96 -36.05
C LYS A 332 -3.36 -20.25 -37.52
N SER A 333 -4.20 -19.76 -38.44
CA SER A 333 -3.83 -19.57 -39.86
C SER A 333 -4.05 -18.13 -40.27
#